data_AF-A0A5E4I1U9-F1
#
_entry.id   AF-A0A5E4I1U9-F1
#
_cell.length_a   1.000
_cell.length_b   1.000
_cell.length_c   1.000
_cell.angle_alpha   90.00
_cell.angle_beta   90.00
_cell.angle_gamma   90.00
#
_symmetry.space_group_name_H-M   'P 1'
#
loop_
_entity.id
_entity.type
_entity.pdbx_description
1 polymer ?
#
loop_
_entity_poly.entity_id
_entity_poly.type
_entity_poly.pdbx_seq_one_letter_code
_entity_poly.pdbx_strand_id
1 'polypeptide(L)' 'MANINIELTGYIDDVMRSMIARGYAKTKTEAVRLALFQFDQLHSLTDDQLYEKAAEKVLSSISSGKTKMRKFSLSELG' A
#
# COMPACT_ATOMS: atom_id res chain seq x y z
N MET A 1 -20.28 4.46 2.25
CA MET A 1 -19.06 5.21 1.86
C MET A 1 -18.26 5.46 3.13
N ALA A 2 -17.01 4.98 3.20
CA ALA A 2 -16.13 5.32 4.30
C ALA A 2 -15.75 6.81 4.20
N ASN A 3 -15.82 7.52 5.32
CA ASN A 3 -15.40 8.91 5.41
C ASN A 3 -14.15 9.00 6.28
N ILE A 4 -13.14 9.73 5.81
CA ILE A 4 -11.86 9.88 6.51
C ILE A 4 -11.65 11.38 6.70
N ASN A 5 -11.39 11.79 7.94
CA ASN A 5 -11.04 13.16 8.24
C ASN A 5 -9.52 13.29 8.31
N ILE A 6 -8.93 14.02 7.38
CA ILE A 6 -7.47 14.19 7.27
C ILE A 6 -7.18 15.69 7.27
N GLU A 7 -6.32 16.11 8.16
CA GLU A 7 -5.79 17.47 8.17
C GLU A 7 -4.51 17.51 7.32
N LEU A 8 -4.54 18.28 6.24
CA LEU A 8 -3.40 18.49 5.36
C LEU A 8 -2.81 19.87 5.63
N THR A 9 -1.53 19.91 5.96
CA THR A 9 -0.82 21.15 6.33
C THR A 9 0.46 21.34 5.52
N GLY A 10 0.93 22.59 5.48
CA GLY A 10 2.16 22.97 4.79
C GLY A 10 2.13 22.64 3.29
N TYR A 11 3.25 22.10 2.80
CA TYR A 11 3.45 21.84 1.37
C TYR A 11 2.36 20.98 0.72
N ILE A 12 1.78 20.02 1.45
CA ILE A 12 0.74 19.15 0.89
C ILE A 12 -0.54 19.96 0.61
N ASP A 13 -0.90 20.92 1.48
CA ASP A 13 -2.05 21.80 1.24
C ASP A 13 -1.80 22.69 0.00
N ASP A 14 -0.57 23.19 -0.16
CA ASP A 14 -0.19 24.02 -1.31
C ASP A 14 -0.27 23.24 -2.63
N VAL A 15 0.18 21.98 -2.64
CA VAL A 15 0.05 21.09 -3.80
C VAL A 15 -1.43 20.85 -4.13
N MET A 16 -2.26 20.55 -3.13
CA MET A 16 -3.71 20.35 -3.36
C MET A 16 -4.37 21.62 -3.93
N ARG A 17 -4.02 22.81 -3.42
CA ARG A 17 -4.51 24.09 -3.95
C ARG A 17 -4.05 24.31 -5.40
N SER A 18 -2.79 24.01 -5.71
CA SER A 18 -2.25 24.09 -7.07
C SER A 18 -2.97 23.14 -8.03
N MET A 19 -3.28 21.92 -7.59
CA MET A 19 -4.04 20.95 -8.40
C MET A 19 -5.43 21.49 -8.78
N ILE A 20 -6.11 22.13 -7.83
CA ILE A 20 -7.41 22.76 -8.08
C ILE A 20 -7.26 23.97 -9.01
N ALA A 21 -6.29 24.84 -8.75
CA ALA A 21 -6.06 26.05 -9.56
C ALA A 21 -5.72 25.72 -11.02
N ARG A 22 -5.05 24.59 -11.27
CA ARG A 22 -4.71 24.10 -12.61
C ARG A 22 -5.82 23.29 -13.28
N GLY A 23 -6.94 23.06 -12.59
CA GLY A 23 -8.10 22.36 -13.12
C GLY A 23 -7.98 20.82 -13.11
N TYR A 24 -6.98 20.25 -12.43
CA TYR A 24 -6.86 18.80 -12.29
C TYR A 24 -7.92 18.19 -11.37
N ALA A 25 -8.46 18.99 -10.44
CA ALA A 25 -9.51 18.59 -9.51
C ALA A 25 -10.42 19.78 -9.18
N LYS A 26 -11.69 19.53 -8.82
CA LYS A 26 -12.63 20.59 -8.41
C LYS A 26 -12.59 20.86 -6.91
N THR A 27 -12.23 19.86 -6.11
CA THR A 27 -12.20 19.94 -4.64
C THR A 27 -10.94 19.32 -4.06
N LYS A 28 -10.59 19.69 -2.82
CA LYS A 28 -9.45 19.07 -2.11
C LYS A 28 -9.64 17.56 -1.97
N THR A 29 -10.85 17.11 -1.69
CA THR A 29 -11.18 15.67 -1.57
C THR A 29 -10.93 14.93 -2.88
N GLU A 30 -11.28 15.53 -4.02
CA GLU A 30 -11.02 14.94 -5.33
C GLU A 30 -9.52 14.92 -5.64
N ALA A 31 -8.80 15.99 -5.34
CA ALA A 31 -7.34 16.05 -5.50
C ALA A 31 -6.63 14.96 -4.69
N VAL A 32 -7.04 14.74 -3.43
CA VAL A 32 -6.49 13.68 -2.57
C VAL A 32 -6.79 12.29 -3.13
N ARG A 33 -8.01 12.03 -3.60
CA ARG A 33 -8.36 10.73 -4.21
C ARG A 33 -7.54 10.45 -5.45
N LEU A 34 -7.36 11.45 -6.31
CA LEU A 34 -6.52 11.33 -7.51
C LEU A 34 -5.05 11.09 -7.15
N ALA A 35 -4.53 11.77 -6.12
CA ALA A 35 -3.17 11.54 -5.65
C ALA A 35 -2.98 10.12 -5.11
N LEU A 36 -3.92 9.61 -4.31
CA LEU A 36 -3.88 8.24 -3.79
C LEU A 36 -4.00 7.21 -4.92
N PHE A 37 -4.87 7.45 -5.90
CA PHE A 37 -4.99 6.59 -7.06
C PHE A 37 -3.70 6.56 -7.88
N GLN A 38 -3.09 7.72 -8.13
CA GLN A 38 -1.80 7.80 -8.83
C GLN A 38 -0.69 7.11 -8.04
N PHE A 39 -0.69 7.25 -6.71
CA PHE A 39 0.26 6.58 -5.83
C PHE A 39 0.13 5.06 -5.93
N ASP A 40 -1.10 4.54 -5.90
CA ASP A 40 -1.39 3.12 -6.11
C ASP A 40 -0.88 2.62 -7.47
N GLN A 41 -1.15 3.36 -8.54
CA GLN A 41 -0.66 3.01 -9.89
C GLN A 41 0.88 3.02 -10.01
N LEU A 42 1.57 3.93 -9.31
CA LEU A 42 3.03 4.05 -9.38
C LEU A 42 3.74 3.01 -8.53
N HIS A 43 3.17 2.66 -7.38
CA HIS A 43 3.81 1.75 -6.44
C HIS A 43 3.30 0.33 -6.56
N SER A 44 2.28 0.09 -7.38
CA SER A 44 1.59 -1.18 -7.51
C SER A 44 1.40 -1.78 -6.12
N LEU A 45 0.60 -1.12 -5.29
CA LEU A 45 0.17 -1.67 -4.01
C LEU A 45 -0.81 -2.83 -4.26
N THR A 46 -0.41 -3.79 -5.09
CA THR A 46 -1.01 -5.10 -5.11
C THR A 46 -0.68 -5.77 -3.79
N ASP A 47 -1.60 -6.60 -3.31
CA ASP A 47 -1.42 -7.39 -2.09
C ASP A 47 -0.08 -8.16 -2.10
N ASP A 48 0.48 -8.42 -3.28
CA ASP A 48 1.78 -9.06 -3.51
C ASP A 48 2.93 -8.43 -2.71
N GLN A 49 3.04 -7.09 -2.63
CA GLN A 49 4.12 -6.46 -1.84
C GLN A 49 3.93 -6.66 -0.32
N LEU A 50 2.67 -6.79 0.11
CA LEU A 50 2.30 -7.04 1.50
C LEU A 50 2.58 -8.52 1.85
N TYR A 51 2.29 -9.43 0.92
CA TYR A 51 2.67 -10.84 1.01
C TYR A 51 4.17 -11.05 0.90
N GLU A 52 4.90 -10.28 0.10
CA GLU A 52 6.34 -10.39 -0.07
C GLU A 52 7.06 -10.07 1.25
N LYS A 53 6.69 -8.97 1.92
CA LYS A 53 7.24 -8.65 3.25
C LYS A 53 6.86 -9.68 4.31
N ALA A 54 5.64 -10.21 4.26
CA ALA A 54 5.22 -11.27 5.17
C ALA A 54 6.00 -12.57 4.90
N ALA A 55 6.20 -12.93 3.64
CA ALA A 55 6.94 -14.10 3.18
C ALA A 55 8.44 -13.96 3.53
N GLU A 56 9.05 -12.80 3.33
CA GLU A 56 10.43 -12.52 3.76
C GLU A 56 10.61 -12.71 5.27
N LYS A 57 9.65 -12.24 6.08
CA LYS A 57 9.66 -12.44 7.53
C LYS A 57 9.54 -13.92 7.91
N VAL A 58 8.73 -14.68 7.18
CA VAL A 58 8.61 -16.13 7.38
C VAL A 58 9.88 -16.86 6.95
N LEU A 59 10.42 -16.55 5.77
CA LEU A 59 11.65 -17.15 5.23
C LEU A 59 12.86 -16.86 6.12
N SER A 60 13.01 -15.63 6.62
CA SER A 60 14.07 -15.27 7.58
C SER A 60 13.93 -15.98 8.93
N SER A 61 12.70 -16.24 9.38
CA SER A 61 12.45 -17.00 10.61
C SER A 61 12.78 -18.49 10.44
N ILE A 62 12.65 -19.01 9.22
CA ILE A 62 13.02 -20.39 8.87
C ILE A 62 14.53 -20.53 8.70
N SER A 63 15.18 -19.59 8.00
CA SER A 63 16.64 -19.61 7.81
C SER A 63 17.40 -19.42 9.13
N SER A 64 16.88 -18.63 10.05
CA SER A 64 17.42 -18.47 11.41
C SER A 64 17.11 -19.65 12.35
N GLY A 65 16.36 -20.65 11.89
CA GLY A 65 16.00 -21.83 12.67
C GLY A 65 14.97 -21.57 13.78
N LYS A 66 14.45 -20.34 13.90
CA LYS A 66 13.40 -19.98 14.87
C LYS A 66 12.07 -20.65 14.56
N THR A 67 11.81 -20.94 13.29
CA THR A 67 10.61 -21.62 12.83
C THR A 67 11.01 -22.87 12.05
N LYS A 68 10.62 -24.06 12.52
CA LYS A 68 10.83 -25.30 11.77
C LYS A 68 9.65 -25.51 10.84
N MET A 69 9.90 -25.61 9.53
CA MET A 69 8.89 -26.10 8.61
C MET A 69 8.57 -27.56 8.97
N ARG A 70 7.29 -27.91 8.97
CA ARG A 70 6.88 -29.31 9.08
C ARG A 70 7.36 -30.04 7.82
N LYS A 71 8.00 -31.19 8.00
CA LYS A 71 8.35 -32.08 6.88
C LYS A 71 7.02 -32.53 6.27
N PHE A 72 6.72 -32.11 5.05
CA PHE A 72 5.57 -32.61 4.30
C PHE A 72 6.07 -33.52 3.18
N SER A 73 5.34 -34.59 2.92
CA SER A 73 5.56 -35.44 1.76
C SER A 73 4.69 -34.96 0.60
N LEU A 74 5.20 -34.99 -0.63
CA LEU A 74 4.42 -34.62 -1.83
C LEU A 74 3.15 -35.47 -2.02
N SER A 75 3.11 -36.66 -1.40
CA SER A 75 1.93 -37.53 -1.32
C SER A 75 0.78 -36.98 -0.47
N GLU A 76 1.00 -35.96 0.36
CA GLU A 76 -0.03 -35.33 1.20
C GLU A 76 -0.76 -34.16 0.53
N LEU A 77 -0.36 -33.77 -0.69
CA LEU A 77 -0.94 -32.66 -1.45
C LEU A 77 -1.92 -33.12 -2.56
N GLY A 78 -2.42 -34.36 -2.46
CA GLY A 78 -3.41 -34.95 -3.36
C GLY A 78 -4.83 -34.44 -3.14
#